data_AF-A7E378-F1
#
_entry.id   AF-A7E378-F1
#
_cell.length_a   1.000
_cell.length_b   1.000
_cell.length_c   1.000
_cell.angle_alpha   90.00
_cell.angle_beta   90.00
_cell.angle_gamma   90.00
#
_symmetry.space_group_name_H-M   'P 1'
#
loop_
_entity.id
_entity.type
_entity.pdbx_description
1 polymer ?
#
loop_
_entity_poly.entity_id
_entity_poly.type
_entity_poly.pdbx_seq_one_letter_code
_entity_poly.pdbx_strand_id
1 'polypeptide(L)'
;MEACGNLACALQTWCPLDLSQEWVDGVWELEFTETEPLDASIEAEIVQTGLSAFTELYSAMLPFATEKREAAESIWTFFLENRISHNALMALFHHFVYKVLKKNVSAQQQEFGLHAAGLYFLLLEVPGSVVNQVFHPVIFDKCIQILKKCWPQESSSNQKKKKK
;
A
#
# COMPACT_ATOMS: atom_id res chain seq x y z
N MET A 1 -23.20 -1.42 -7.22
CA MET A 1 -23.34 -2.50 -6.22
C MET A 1 -22.20 -3.53 -6.28
N GLU A 2 -21.85 -4.08 -7.45
CA GLU A 2 -20.79 -5.11 -7.57
C GLU A 2 -19.39 -4.62 -7.12
N ALA A 3 -18.98 -3.41 -7.51
CA ALA A 3 -17.68 -2.84 -7.12
C ALA A 3 -17.53 -2.66 -5.60
N CYS A 4 -18.57 -2.21 -4.90
CA CYS A 4 -18.56 -2.07 -3.45
C CYS A 4 -18.50 -3.43 -2.73
N GLY A 5 -19.18 -4.46 -3.28
CA GLY A 5 -19.11 -5.83 -2.76
C GLY A 5 -17.71 -6.41 -2.88
N ASN A 6 -17.08 -6.25 -4.04
CA ASN A 6 -15.71 -6.69 -4.27
C ASN A 6 -14.70 -5.97 -3.35
N LEU A 7 -14.90 -4.66 -3.14
CA LEU A 7 -14.06 -3.87 -2.23
C LEU A 7 -14.22 -4.29 -0.77
N ALA A 8 -15.46 -4.55 -0.32
CA ALA A 8 -15.71 -5.06 1.02
C ALA A 8 -15.02 -6.40 1.27
N CYS A 9 -15.11 -7.34 0.33
CA CYS A 9 -14.43 -8.63 0.41
C CYS A 9 -12.91 -8.47 0.44
N ALA A 10 -12.35 -7.66 -0.46
CA ALA A 10 -10.90 -7.46 -0.52
C ALA A 10 -10.35 -6.79 0.76
N LEU A 11 -11.11 -5.88 1.38
CA LEU A 11 -10.71 -5.21 2.61
C LEU A 11 -10.78 -6.10 3.86
N GLN A 12 -11.47 -7.26 3.84
CA GLN A 12 -11.49 -8.16 5.00
C GLN A 12 -10.08 -8.62 5.40
N THR A 13 -9.19 -8.83 4.43
CA THR A 13 -7.79 -9.20 4.67
C THR A 13 -6.93 -8.04 5.18
N TRP A 14 -7.36 -6.79 4.95
CA TRP A 14 -6.63 -5.56 5.29
C TRP A 14 -7.17 -4.83 6.52
N CYS A 15 -8.41 -5.15 6.87
CA CYS A 15 -9.06 -4.78 8.11
C CYS A 15 -9.16 -5.95 9.11
N PRO A 16 -8.16 -6.85 9.25
CA PRO A 16 -8.21 -7.77 10.36
C PRO A 16 -7.97 -6.95 11.62
N LEU A 17 -9.00 -6.87 12.46
CA LEU A 17 -8.90 -6.74 13.91
C LEU A 17 -8.17 -5.48 14.41
N ASP A 18 -8.95 -4.43 14.71
CA ASP A 18 -8.58 -3.37 15.66
C ASP A 18 -7.12 -2.90 15.58
N LEU A 19 -6.67 -2.45 14.39
CA LEU A 19 -5.44 -1.68 14.31
C LEU A 19 -5.50 -0.60 15.39
N SER A 20 -4.55 -0.68 16.34
CA SER A 20 -4.54 0.24 17.46
C SER A 20 -4.54 1.66 16.91
N GLN A 21 -5.54 2.44 17.31
CA GLN A 21 -5.61 3.85 16.94
C GLN A 21 -4.32 4.57 17.36
N GLU A 22 -3.70 4.16 18.47
CA GLU A 22 -2.42 4.69 18.95
C GLU A 22 -1.28 4.43 17.96
N TRP A 23 -1.25 3.25 17.31
CA TRP A 23 -0.23 2.95 16.31
C TRP A 23 -0.46 3.78 15.04
N VAL A 24 -1.71 3.90 14.59
CA VAL A 24 -2.05 4.73 13.43
C VAL A 24 -1.66 6.18 13.71
N ASP A 25 -2.08 6.73 14.84
CA ASP A 25 -1.77 8.10 15.24
C ASP A 25 -0.26 8.31 15.34
N GLY A 26 0.48 7.38 15.96
CA GLY A 26 1.94 7.44 16.02
C GLY A 26 2.61 7.46 14.64
N VAL A 27 2.11 6.72 13.66
CA VAL A 27 2.62 6.75 12.28
C VAL A 27 2.41 8.14 11.64
N TRP A 28 1.25 8.76 11.87
CA TRP A 28 0.90 10.08 11.36
C TRP A 28 1.65 11.20 12.09
N GLU A 29 1.78 11.13 13.42
CA GLU A 29 2.55 12.08 14.24
C GLU A 29 4.03 12.10 13.88
N LEU A 30 4.59 10.94 13.52
CA LEU A 30 5.97 10.81 13.06
C LEU A 30 6.13 11.07 11.55
N GLU A 31 5.08 11.58 10.88
CA GLU A 31 5.06 11.95 9.47
C GLU A 31 5.58 10.84 8.55
N PHE A 32 5.27 9.57 8.88
CA PHE A 32 5.72 8.41 8.12
C PHE A 32 7.25 8.30 7.99
N THR A 33 8.01 8.73 9.00
CA THR A 33 9.48 8.62 9.02
C THR A 33 9.96 7.28 9.60
N GLU A 34 10.46 7.23 10.82
CA GLU A 34 10.81 6.00 11.53
C GLU A 34 9.72 5.70 12.55
N THR A 35 8.85 4.74 12.25
CA THR A 35 7.68 4.41 13.08
C THR A 35 7.86 3.08 13.80
N GLU A 36 7.10 2.88 14.88
CA GLU A 36 7.01 1.57 15.53
C GLU A 36 6.55 0.50 14.53
N PRO A 37 7.07 -0.74 14.64
CA PRO A 37 6.65 -1.82 13.77
C PRO A 37 5.18 -2.14 13.99
N LEU A 38 4.47 -2.47 12.91
CA LEU A 38 3.15 -3.08 12.99
C LEU A 38 3.19 -4.36 13.85
N ASP A 39 2.08 -4.66 14.51
CA ASP A 39 1.90 -5.94 15.21
C ASP A 39 2.23 -7.11 14.29
N ALA A 40 3.11 -8.01 14.76
CA ALA A 40 3.61 -9.12 13.95
C ALA A 40 2.52 -10.13 13.57
N SER A 41 1.45 -10.25 14.37
CA SER A 41 0.30 -11.11 14.06
C SER A 41 -0.51 -10.55 12.89
N ILE A 42 -0.82 -9.26 12.91
CA ILE A 42 -1.53 -8.56 11.82
C ILE A 42 -0.71 -8.63 10.53
N GLU A 43 0.60 -8.35 10.62
CA GLU A 43 1.47 -8.46 9.44
C GLU A 43 1.50 -9.89 8.89
N ALA A 44 1.59 -10.90 9.77
CA ALA A 44 1.63 -12.30 9.37
C ALA A 44 0.35 -12.74 8.65
N GLU A 45 -0.83 -12.28 9.08
CA GLU A 45 -2.11 -12.59 8.43
C GLU A 45 -2.18 -12.06 6.99
N ILE A 46 -1.76 -10.81 6.79
CA ILE A 46 -1.71 -10.19 5.45
C ILE A 46 -0.71 -10.95 4.57
N VAL A 47 0.49 -11.22 5.10
CA VAL A 47 1.55 -11.93 4.37
C VAL A 47 1.20 -13.39 4.09
N GLN A 48 0.44 -14.05 4.97
CA GLN A 48 -0.01 -15.44 4.79
C GLN A 48 -0.99 -15.57 3.62
N THR A 49 -1.83 -14.57 3.40
CA THR A 49 -2.69 -14.50 2.20
C THR A 49 -1.84 -14.33 0.93
N GLY A 50 -0.67 -13.70 1.06
CA GLY A 50 0.29 -13.54 -0.02
C GLY A 50 -0.04 -12.36 -0.92
N LEU A 51 0.46 -12.39 -2.16
CA LEU A 51 0.29 -11.28 -3.10
C LEU A 51 -1.18 -11.05 -3.50
N SER A 52 -2.03 -12.09 -3.41
CA SER A 52 -3.45 -11.98 -3.74
C SER A 52 -4.14 -10.91 -2.90
N ALA A 53 -3.81 -10.77 -1.61
CA ALA A 53 -4.35 -9.71 -0.75
C ALA A 53 -4.18 -8.31 -1.38
N PHE A 54 -3.01 -8.06 -1.97
CA PHE A 54 -2.70 -6.76 -2.58
C PHE A 54 -3.34 -6.62 -3.96
N THR A 55 -3.28 -7.66 -4.79
CA THR A 55 -3.81 -7.60 -6.16
C THR A 55 -5.33 -7.58 -6.20
N GLU A 56 -6.00 -8.25 -5.25
CA GLU A 56 -7.46 -8.22 -5.11
C GLU A 56 -7.93 -6.85 -4.64
N LEU A 57 -7.26 -6.26 -3.63
CA LEU A 57 -7.57 -4.90 -3.21
C LEU A 57 -7.34 -3.89 -4.32
N TYR A 58 -6.24 -4.01 -5.06
CA TYR A 58 -5.96 -3.14 -6.21
C TYR A 58 -7.07 -3.26 -7.26
N SER A 59 -7.44 -4.48 -7.63
CA SER A 59 -8.49 -4.75 -8.63
C SER A 59 -9.85 -4.24 -8.18
N ALA A 60 -10.15 -4.32 -6.88
CA ALA A 60 -11.40 -3.81 -6.31
C ALA A 60 -11.44 -2.28 -6.22
N MET A 61 -10.29 -1.63 -6.01
CA MET A 61 -10.16 -0.17 -5.96
C MET A 61 -10.10 0.48 -7.35
N LEU A 62 -9.58 -0.23 -8.35
CA LEU A 62 -9.34 0.31 -9.70
C LEU A 62 -10.56 0.97 -10.37
N PRO A 63 -11.79 0.42 -10.27
CA PRO A 63 -12.98 1.06 -10.83
C PRO A 63 -13.30 2.43 -10.21
N PHE A 64 -12.83 2.71 -8.99
CA PHE A 64 -13.04 4.00 -8.33
C PHE A 64 -12.07 5.08 -8.79
N ALA A 65 -10.92 4.71 -9.36
CA ALA A 65 -9.95 5.63 -9.95
C ALA A 65 -10.22 5.91 -11.44
N THR A 66 -10.71 4.91 -12.17
CA THR A 66 -10.78 4.95 -13.64
C THR A 66 -12.15 5.32 -14.20
N GLU A 67 -13.23 5.05 -13.48
CA GLU A 67 -14.59 5.29 -13.96
C GLU A 67 -15.15 6.61 -13.44
N LYS A 68 -15.90 7.32 -14.29
CA LYS A 68 -16.68 8.50 -13.85
C LYS A 68 -17.87 8.03 -13.03
N ARG A 69 -17.68 7.94 -11.72
CA ARG A 69 -18.72 7.59 -10.74
C ARG A 69 -19.36 8.85 -10.17
N GLU A 70 -20.64 8.76 -9.81
CA GLU A 70 -21.30 9.81 -9.05
C GLU A 70 -20.72 9.90 -7.63
N ALA A 71 -20.81 11.05 -6.97
CA ALA A 71 -20.23 11.26 -5.64
C ALA A 71 -20.77 10.26 -4.59
N ALA A 72 -22.04 9.83 -4.72
CA ALA A 72 -22.65 8.82 -3.87
C ALA A 72 -22.02 7.42 -4.03
N GLU A 73 -21.36 7.16 -5.17
CA GLU A 73 -20.65 5.91 -5.46
C GLU A 73 -19.12 6.06 -5.31
N SER A 74 -18.66 7.10 -4.61
CA SER A 74 -17.23 7.29 -4.35
C SER A 74 -16.71 6.29 -3.31
N ILE A 75 -15.44 5.92 -3.42
CA ILE A 75 -14.78 5.06 -2.42
C ILE A 75 -14.75 5.71 -1.03
N TRP A 76 -14.75 7.05 -0.95
CA TRP A 76 -14.75 7.79 0.32
C TRP A 76 -16.07 7.64 1.06
N THR A 77 -17.19 7.69 0.33
CA THR A 77 -18.52 7.40 0.89
C THR A 77 -18.56 5.98 1.42
N PHE A 78 -18.04 5.02 0.64
CA PHE A 78 -17.94 3.62 1.07
C PHE A 78 -17.09 3.46 2.34
N PHE A 79 -15.93 4.11 2.43
CA PHE A 79 -15.09 4.08 3.64
C PHE A 79 -15.83 4.67 4.85
N LEU A 80 -16.51 5.80 4.68
CA LEU A 80 -17.28 6.43 5.75
C LEU A 80 -18.41 5.52 6.25
N GLU A 81 -19.21 4.96 5.34
CA GLU A 81 -20.35 4.10 5.68
C GLU A 81 -19.93 2.80 6.37
N ASN A 82 -18.79 2.22 5.95
CA ASN A 82 -18.26 0.97 6.51
C ASN A 82 -17.26 1.20 7.65
N ARG A 83 -17.08 2.45 8.11
CA ARG A 83 -16.15 2.84 9.18
C ARG A 83 -14.70 2.39 8.93
N ILE A 84 -14.28 2.44 7.67
CA ILE A 84 -12.93 2.09 7.23
C ILE A 84 -12.08 3.35 7.26
N SER A 85 -11.00 3.33 8.03
CA SER A 85 -10.08 4.45 8.13
C SER A 85 -9.08 4.41 6.97
N HIS A 86 -9.17 5.38 6.04
CA HIS A 86 -8.15 5.57 5.01
C HIS A 86 -6.78 5.89 5.62
N ASN A 87 -6.75 6.54 6.79
CA ASN A 87 -5.53 6.80 7.54
C ASN A 87 -4.84 5.50 8.01
N ALA A 88 -5.62 4.51 8.42
CA ALA A 88 -5.10 3.19 8.78
C ALA A 88 -4.55 2.44 7.56
N LEU A 89 -5.25 2.50 6.41
CA LEU A 89 -4.76 1.93 5.15
C LEU A 89 -3.45 2.58 4.71
N MET A 90 -3.34 3.91 4.80
CA MET A 90 -2.09 4.62 4.49
C MET A 90 -0.94 4.21 5.43
N ALA A 91 -1.21 4.07 6.73
CA ALA A 91 -0.22 3.59 7.69
C ALA A 91 0.26 2.16 7.38
N LEU A 92 -0.67 1.26 7.01
CA LEU A 92 -0.34 -0.09 6.55
C LEU A 92 0.51 -0.09 5.28
N PHE A 93 0.11 0.68 4.25
CA PHE A 93 0.88 0.77 3.01
C PHE A 93 2.29 1.30 3.28
N HIS A 94 2.40 2.33 4.11
CA HIS A 94 3.69 2.85 4.55
C HIS A 94 4.54 1.78 5.24
N HIS A 95 3.97 0.96 6.14
CA HIS A 95 4.71 -0.10 6.82
C HIS A 95 5.40 -1.06 5.82
N PHE A 96 4.66 -1.56 4.83
CA PHE A 96 5.21 -2.45 3.81
C PHE A 96 6.27 -1.75 2.92
N VAL A 97 6.02 -0.50 2.51
CA VAL A 97 6.99 0.31 1.75
C VAL A 97 8.27 0.54 2.57
N TYR A 98 8.13 0.94 3.83
CA TYR A 98 9.24 1.27 4.70
C TYR A 98 10.10 0.04 5.03
N LYS A 99 9.50 -1.14 5.19
CA LYS A 99 10.26 -2.39 5.36
C LYS A 99 11.21 -2.64 4.20
N VAL A 100 10.80 -2.39 2.97
CA VAL A 100 11.65 -2.57 1.78
C VAL A 100 12.84 -1.63 1.78
N LEU A 101 12.77 -0.45 2.40
CA LEU A 101 13.90 0.48 2.47
C LEU A 101 15.03 -0.02 3.40
N LYS A 102 14.73 -0.92 4.35
CA LYS A 102 15.74 -1.54 5.23
C LYS A 102 16.76 -2.39 4.45
N LYS A 103 17.92 -2.66 5.07
CA LYS A 103 18.99 -3.47 4.45
C LYS A 103 18.57 -4.95 4.38
N ASN A 104 18.99 -5.65 3.31
CA ASN A 104 18.85 -7.11 3.14
C ASN A 104 17.41 -7.66 3.21
N VAL A 105 16.48 -7.04 2.47
CA VAL A 105 15.10 -7.55 2.32
C VAL A 105 15.00 -8.65 1.26
N SER A 106 14.15 -9.64 1.51
CA SER A 106 13.89 -10.75 0.57
C SER A 106 13.12 -10.27 -0.67
N ALA A 107 13.18 -11.05 -1.76
CA ALA A 107 12.41 -10.75 -2.98
C ALA A 107 10.90 -10.64 -2.69
N GLN A 108 10.36 -11.54 -1.85
CA GLN A 108 8.95 -11.51 -1.46
C GLN A 108 8.57 -10.22 -0.70
N GLN A 109 9.44 -9.74 0.20
CA GLN A 109 9.22 -8.47 0.89
C GLN A 109 9.26 -7.27 -0.08
N GLN A 110 10.14 -7.32 -1.09
CA GLN A 110 10.17 -6.32 -2.15
C GLN A 110 8.87 -6.27 -2.93
N GLU A 111 8.31 -7.43 -3.28
CA GLU A 111 7.01 -7.52 -3.96
C GLU A 111 5.89 -6.90 -3.11
N PHE A 112 5.79 -7.25 -1.82
CA PHE A 112 4.79 -6.64 -0.93
C PHE A 112 4.92 -5.11 -0.85
N GLY A 113 6.13 -4.58 -0.70
CA GLY A 113 6.33 -3.13 -0.67
C GLY A 113 5.99 -2.46 -2.00
N LEU A 114 6.32 -3.08 -3.14
CA LEU A 114 5.97 -2.56 -4.46
C LEU A 114 4.45 -2.55 -4.69
N HIS A 115 3.76 -3.61 -4.29
CA HIS A 115 2.31 -3.68 -4.36
C HIS A 115 1.64 -2.67 -3.41
N ALA A 116 2.19 -2.46 -2.20
CA ALA A 116 1.73 -1.41 -1.28
C ALA A 116 1.89 -0.01 -1.88
N ALA A 117 3.02 0.28 -2.54
CA ALA A 117 3.21 1.53 -3.26
C ALA A 117 2.21 1.69 -4.41
N GLY A 118 1.91 0.60 -5.14
CA GLY A 118 0.88 0.60 -6.18
C GLY A 118 -0.51 0.93 -5.64
N LEU A 119 -0.89 0.37 -4.49
CA LEU A 119 -2.15 0.69 -3.80
C LEU A 119 -2.20 2.15 -3.34
N TYR A 120 -1.08 2.67 -2.81
CA TYR A 120 -0.97 4.08 -2.45
C TYR A 120 -1.17 5.00 -3.66
N PHE A 121 -0.49 4.74 -4.78
CA PHE A 121 -0.67 5.52 -6.01
C PHE A 121 -2.09 5.41 -6.55
N LEU A 122 -2.69 4.23 -6.52
CA LEU A 122 -4.08 4.06 -6.95
C LEU A 122 -5.04 4.90 -6.09
N LEU A 123 -4.82 4.95 -4.77
CA LEU A 123 -5.64 5.77 -3.88
C LEU A 123 -5.46 7.28 -4.16
N LEU A 124 -4.28 7.72 -4.60
CA LEU A 124 -4.06 9.09 -5.04
C LEU A 124 -4.82 9.45 -6.32
N GLU A 125 -5.00 8.49 -7.22
CA GLU A 125 -5.73 8.68 -8.49
C GLU A 125 -7.25 8.82 -8.29
N VAL A 126 -7.78 8.33 -7.16
CA VAL A 126 -9.21 8.43 -6.86
C VAL A 126 -9.64 9.90 -6.72
N PRO A 127 -10.71 10.34 -7.41
CA PRO A 127 -11.28 11.67 -7.25
C PRO A 127 -11.61 11.99 -5.78
N GLY A 128 -11.07 13.07 -5.24
CA GLY A 128 -11.24 13.45 -3.83
C GLY A 128 -10.08 13.06 -2.91
N SER A 129 -9.02 12.42 -3.44
CA SER A 129 -7.81 12.08 -2.69
C SER A 129 -7.14 13.28 -1.99
N VAL A 130 -7.17 14.46 -2.62
CA VAL A 130 -6.63 15.72 -2.06
C VAL A 130 -7.47 16.19 -0.86
N VAL A 131 -8.80 16.11 -0.95
CA VAL A 131 -9.70 16.51 0.15
C VAL A 131 -9.57 15.55 1.34
N ASN A 132 -9.34 14.27 1.06
CA ASN A 132 -9.09 13.23 2.07
C ASN A 132 -7.61 13.14 2.47
N GLN A 133 -6.78 14.13 2.14
CA GLN A 133 -5.39 14.25 2.61
C GLN A 133 -4.52 12.99 2.36
N VAL A 134 -4.79 12.25 1.28
CA VAL A 134 -4.05 11.02 0.96
C VAL A 134 -2.64 11.31 0.47
N PHE A 135 -2.44 12.47 -0.15
CA PHE A 135 -1.11 12.89 -0.57
C PHE A 135 -0.26 13.25 0.64
N HIS A 136 0.80 12.46 0.89
CA HIS A 136 1.80 12.73 1.90
C HIS A 136 3.19 12.67 1.25
N PRO A 137 3.97 13.76 1.23
CA PRO A 137 5.20 13.85 0.45
C PRO A 137 6.25 12.79 0.86
N VAL A 138 6.32 12.45 2.15
CA VAL A 138 7.27 11.43 2.65
C VAL A 138 6.91 10.03 2.14
N ILE A 139 5.62 9.65 2.14
CA ILE A 139 5.20 8.33 1.64
C ILE A 139 5.45 8.26 0.15
N PHE A 140 5.08 9.33 -0.58
CA PHE A 140 5.31 9.42 -2.01
C PHE A 140 6.79 9.23 -2.37
N ASP A 141 7.69 9.96 -1.71
CA ASP A 141 9.12 9.83 -1.93
C ASP A 141 9.63 8.42 -1.60
N LYS A 142 9.20 7.83 -0.47
CA LYS A 142 9.53 6.44 -0.11
C LYS A 142 9.06 5.43 -1.16
N CYS A 143 7.87 5.62 -1.74
CA CYS A 143 7.36 4.78 -2.83
C CYS A 143 8.28 4.88 -4.07
N ILE A 144 8.71 6.09 -4.43
CA ILE A 144 9.68 6.29 -5.53
C ILE A 144 11.05 5.66 -5.20
N GLN A 145 11.51 5.77 -3.95
CA GLN A 145 12.77 5.15 -3.52
C GLN A 145 12.74 3.63 -3.66
N ILE A 146 11.65 2.95 -3.25
CA ILE A 146 11.57 1.49 -3.40
C ILE A 146 11.47 1.07 -4.87
N LEU A 147 10.81 1.86 -5.74
CA LEU A 147 10.78 1.60 -7.18
C LEU A 147 12.20 1.63 -7.76
N LYS A 148 13.01 2.62 -7.39
CA LYS A 148 14.43 2.73 -7.82
C LYS A 148 15.27 1.58 -7.25
N LYS A 149 15.05 1.20 -5.99
CA LYS A 149 15.79 0.13 -5.30
C LYS A 149 15.50 -1.24 -5.91
N CYS A 150 14.24 -1.53 -6.20
CA CYS A 150 13.78 -2.79 -6.76
C CYS A 150 13.87 -2.82 -8.29
N TRP A 151 14.24 -1.70 -8.92
CA TRP A 151 14.42 -1.66 -10.37
C TRP A 151 15.45 -2.70 -10.80
N PRO A 152 15.17 -3.50 -11.85
CA PRO A 152 16.14 -4.43 -12.38
C PRO A 152 17.41 -3.67 -12.76
N GLN A 153 18.50 -3.89 -12.03
CA GLN A 153 19.78 -3.34 -12.42
C GLN A 153 20.11 -3.95 -13.78
N GLU A 154 20.31 -3.11 -14.81
CA GLU A 154 20.83 -3.60 -16.07
C GLU A 154 22.09 -4.40 -15.75
N SER A 155 22.10 -5.67 -16.15
CA SER A 155 23.26 -6.51 -15.96
C SER A 155 24.40 -5.88 -16.76
N SER A 156 25.20 -5.03 -16.11
CA SER A 156 26.59 -4.81 -16.51
C SER A 156 27.34 -6.09 -16.19
N SER A 157 26.95 -7.16 -16.89
CA SER A 157 27.81 -8.29 -17.13
C SER A 157 28.96 -7.72 -17.93
N ASN A 158 29.97 -7.25 -17.19
CA ASN A 158 31.34 -7.47 -17.56
C ASN A 158 31.49 -8.98 -17.79
N GLN A 159 31.06 -9.43 -18.97
CA GLN A 159 31.61 -10.60 -19.61
C GLN A 159 33.09 -10.27 -19.76
N LYS A 160 33.87 -10.61 -18.72
CA LYS A 160 35.27 -10.95 -18.86
C LYS A 160 35.30 -12.11 -19.85
N LYS A 161 35.24 -11.79 -21.14
CA LYS A 161 35.72 -12.65 -22.21
C LYS A 161 37.18 -12.90 -21.87
N LYS A 162 37.45 -14.05 -21.24
CA LYS A 162 38.78 -14.65 -21.27
C LYS A 162 39.11 -14.82 -22.76
N LYS A 163 39.91 -13.91 -23.31
CA LYS A 163 40.56 -14.14 -24.61
C LYS A 163 41.45 -15.36 -24.43
N LYS A 164 41.16 -16.39 -25.23
CA LYS A 164 42.04 -17.51 -25.51
C LYS A 164 43.26 -17.01 -26.28
#